data_AF-A0A2R6KD97-F1
#
_entry.id   AF-A0A2R6KD97-F1
#
_cell.length_a   1.000
_cell.length_b   1.000
_cell.length_c   1.000
_cell.angle_alpha   90.00
_cell.angle_beta   90.00
_cell.angle_gamma   90.00
#
_symmetry.space_group_name_H-M   'P 1'
#
loop_
_entity.id
_entity.type
_entity.pdbx_description
1 polymer ?
#
loop_
_entity_poly.entity_id
_entity_poly.type
_entity_poly.pdbx_seq_one_letter_code
_entity_poly.pdbx_strand_id
1 'polypeptide(L)'
;MNEKAEICPECGVRQPDAQSGSDDERLIAALLAIFLGGIGAHKFYLGQTKLGALYLCFFWTAIPALIGVVEGVIYLSKSDEEFRQQYFED
;
A
#
# COMPACT_ATOMS: atom_id res chain seq x y z
N MET A 1 -14.21 -19.23 -12.79
CA MET A 1 -14.81 -18.06 -12.15
C MET A 1 -14.32 -16.84 -12.91
N ASN A 2 -15.22 -16.02 -13.48
CA ASN A 2 -14.84 -14.84 -14.27
C ASN A 2 -14.42 -13.73 -13.32
N GLU A 3 -13.13 -13.43 -13.32
CA GLU A 3 -12.49 -12.56 -12.33
C GLU A 3 -12.78 -11.06 -12.53
N LYS A 4 -13.13 -10.60 -13.73
CA LYS A 4 -13.82 -9.32 -13.95
C LYS A 4 -14.72 -9.39 -15.18
N ALA A 5 -16.03 -9.25 -15.00
CA ALA A 5 -16.95 -9.05 -16.11
C ALA A 5 -16.89 -7.57 -16.52
N GLU A 6 -16.14 -7.27 -17.58
CA GLU A 6 -15.99 -5.90 -18.12
C GLU A 6 -17.33 -5.30 -18.59
N ILE A 7 -18.31 -6.17 -18.89
CA ILE A 7 -19.65 -5.83 -19.36
C ILE A 7 -20.67 -6.70 -18.63
N CYS A 8 -21.72 -6.07 -18.08
CA CYS A 8 -22.83 -6.80 -17.46
C CYS A 8 -23.66 -7.54 -18.52
N PRO A 9 -23.81 -8.87 -18.45
CA PRO A 9 -24.56 -9.65 -19.44
C PRO A 9 -26.08 -9.41 -19.44
N GLU A 10 -26.64 -8.79 -18.38
CA GLU A 10 -28.08 -8.49 -18.25
C GLU A 10 -28.48 -7.14 -18.87
N CYS A 11 -27.64 -6.11 -18.74
CA CYS A 11 -28.01 -4.74 -19.15
C CYS A 11 -27.06 -4.08 -20.16
N GLY A 12 -25.90 -4.68 -20.45
CA GLY A 12 -24.95 -4.18 -21.46
C GLY A 12 -24.19 -2.90 -21.07
N VAL A 13 -24.36 -2.40 -19.84
CA VAL A 13 -23.59 -1.28 -19.33
C VAL A 13 -22.20 -1.77 -18.92
N ARG A 14 -21.17 -0.96 -19.19
CA ARG A 14 -19.82 -1.21 -18.65
C ARG A 14 -19.89 -1.18 -17.13
N GLN A 15 -19.44 -2.26 -16.49
CA GLN A 15 -19.30 -2.20 -15.04
C GLN A 15 -18.21 -1.16 -14.75
N PRO A 16 -18.45 -0.19 -13.86
CA PRO A 16 -17.37 0.66 -13.39
C PRO A 16 -16.33 -0.27 -12.79
N ASP A 17 -15.13 -0.28 -13.37
CA ASP A 17 -14.04 -1.05 -12.84
C ASP A 17 -13.90 -0.71 -11.36
N ALA A 18 -13.94 -1.74 -10.50
CA ALA A 18 -13.50 -1.64 -9.11
C ALA A 18 -11.97 -1.44 -9.09
N GLN A 19 -11.51 -0.36 -9.73
CA GLN A 19 -10.15 0.15 -9.79
C GLN A 19 -9.82 1.02 -8.57
N SER A 20 -10.79 1.26 -7.69
CA SER A 20 -10.59 1.88 -6.37
C SER A 20 -9.81 1.00 -5.38
N GLY A 21 -8.97 0.10 -5.88
CA GLY A 21 -8.08 -0.73 -5.06
C GLY A 21 -6.67 -0.17 -5.11
N SER A 22 -6.11 0.00 -6.31
CA SER A 22 -4.69 0.30 -6.52
C SER A 22 -4.27 1.67 -5.99
N ASP A 23 -5.07 2.68 -6.29
CA ASP A 23 -4.72 4.07 -5.99
C ASP A 23 -4.86 4.32 -4.49
N ASP A 24 -5.90 3.74 -3.89
CA ASP A 24 -6.17 3.81 -2.47
C ASP A 24 -5.12 3.03 -1.66
N GLU A 25 -4.69 1.84 -2.11
CA GLU A 25 -3.67 1.03 -1.44
C GLU A 25 -2.33 1.76 -1.31
N ARG A 26 -1.85 2.38 -2.40
CA ARG A 26 -0.61 3.16 -2.40
C ARG A 26 -0.73 4.39 -1.51
N LEU A 27 -1.84 5.12 -1.61
CA LEU A 27 -2.09 6.30 -0.78
C LEU A 27 -2.17 5.94 0.71
N ILE A 28 -2.87 4.86 1.06
CA ILE A 28 -2.97 4.35 2.44
C ILE A 28 -1.58 3.98 2.95
N ALA A 29 -0.78 3.25 2.17
CA ALA A 29 0.58 2.88 2.57
C ALA A 29 1.48 4.10 2.77
N ALA A 30 1.38 5.11 1.90
CA ALA A 30 2.13 6.36 2.02
C ALA A 30 1.74 7.17 3.27
N LEU A 31 0.43 7.30 3.53
CA LEU A 31 -0.08 7.99 4.72
C LEU A 31 0.34 7.24 5.99
N LEU A 32 0.24 5.92 6.01
CA LEU A 32 0.72 5.09 7.12
C LEU A 32 2.22 5.27 7.34
N ALA A 33 3.02 5.42 6.28
CA ALA A 33 4.46 5.61 6.38
C ALA A 33 4.82 7.00 6.94
N ILE A 34 4.09 8.05 6.55
CA ILE A 34 4.34 9.43 7.02
C ILE A 34 3.87 9.62 8.47
N PHE A 35 2.65 9.20 8.80
CA PHE A 35 2.06 9.45 10.11
C PHE A 35 2.42 8.37 11.15
N LEU A 36 2.51 7.11 10.73
CA LEU A 36 2.75 5.95 11.59
C LEU A 36 4.06 5.21 11.24
N GLY A 37 4.97 5.85 10.49
CA GLY A 37 6.26 5.27 10.12
C GLY A 37 7.14 4.93 11.32
N GLY A 38 7.04 5.70 12.40
CA GLY A 38 7.81 5.47 13.63
C GLY A 38 7.57 4.11 14.28
N ILE A 39 6.38 3.55 14.12
CA ILE A 39 6.03 2.20 14.62
C ILE A 39 6.06 1.13 13.52
N GLY A 40 6.25 1.54 12.25
CA GLY A 40 6.29 0.66 11.08
C GLY A 40 4.93 0.17 10.59
N ALA A 41 3.84 0.91 10.82
CA ALA A 41 2.49 0.47 10.45
C ALA A 41 2.33 0.17 8.94
N HIS A 42 2.99 0.96 8.09
CA HIS A 42 3.00 0.74 6.63
C HIS A 42 3.62 -0.60 6.24
N LYS A 43 4.62 -1.10 6.98
CA LYS A 43 5.20 -2.43 6.74
C LYS A 43 4.24 -3.55 7.10
N PHE A 44 3.43 -3.37 8.15
CA PHE A 44 2.36 -4.32 8.48
C PHE A 44 1.24 -4.32 7.45
N TYR A 45 0.90 -3.14 6.92
CA TYR A 45 -0.08 -3.01 5.84
C TYR A 45 0.34 -3.76 4.58
N LEU A 46 1.63 -3.68 4.21
CA LEU A 46 2.21 -4.38 3.07
C LEU A 46 2.46 -5.88 3.32
N GLY A 47 1.98 -6.47 4.42
CA GLY A 47 2.21 -7.88 4.76
C GLY A 47 3.64 -8.21 5.22
N GLN A 48 4.53 -7.23 5.31
CA GLN A 48 5.94 -7.39 5.72
C GLN A 48 6.10 -7.40 7.25
N THR A 49 5.42 -8.32 7.94
CA THR A 49 5.33 -8.37 9.42
C THR A 49 6.70 -8.41 10.12
N LYS A 50 7.69 -9.09 9.53
CA LYS A 50 9.06 -9.16 10.08
C LYS A 50 9.72 -7.78 10.11
N LEU A 51 9.57 -7.00 9.04
CA LEU A 51 10.10 -5.63 8.98
C LEU A 51 9.31 -4.69 9.89
N GLY A 52 7.98 -4.82 9.92
CA GLY A 52 7.14 -4.07 10.86
C GLY A 52 7.52 -4.32 12.31
N ALA A 53 7.79 -5.57 12.70
CA ALA A 53 8.24 -5.91 14.04
C ALA A 53 9.61 -5.28 14.35
N LEU A 54 10.54 -5.25 13.39
CA LEU A 54 11.82 -4.58 13.55
C LEU A 54 11.64 -3.08 13.80
N TYR A 55 10.80 -2.41 13.01
CA TYR A 55 10.44 -1.00 13.21
C TYR A 55 9.85 -0.78 14.61
N LEU A 56 8.94 -1.65 15.03
CA LEU A 56 8.33 -1.59 16.36
C LEU A 56 9.35 -1.82 17.49
N CYS A 57 10.39 -2.62 17.30
CA CYS A 57 11.47 -2.77 18.30
C CYS A 57 12.35 -1.51 18.40
N PHE A 58 12.52 -0.78 17.30
CA PHE A 58 13.38 0.41 17.23
C PHE A 58 12.61 1.74 17.33
N PHE A 59 11.29 1.73 17.57
CA PHE A 59 10.45 2.94 17.56
C PHE A 59 10.95 4.05 18.51
N TRP A 60 11.50 3.65 19.66
CA TRP A 60 12.04 4.53 20.70
C TRP A 60 13.30 5.31 20.27
N THR A 61 13.97 4.88 19.20
CA THR A 61 15.15 5.57 18.66
C THR A 61 14.79 6.75 17.75
N ALA A 62 13.51 6.93 17.40
CA ALA A 62 13.02 7.86 16.38
C ALA A 62 13.60 7.68 14.95
N ILE A 63 14.58 6.80 14.75
CA ILE A 63 15.15 6.44 13.45
C ILE A 63 14.06 5.88 12.51
N PRO A 64 13.18 4.95 12.93
CA PRO A 64 12.13 4.43 12.07
C PRO A 64 11.15 5.51 11.58
N ALA A 65 10.96 6.58 12.35
CA ALA A 65 10.08 7.68 11.94
C ALA A 65 10.65 8.45 10.75
N LEU A 66 11.97 8.72 10.75
CA LEU A 66 12.65 9.37 9.63
C LEU A 66 12.65 8.48 8.38
N ILE A 67 12.94 7.18 8.55
CA ILE A 67 12.90 6.23 7.43
C ILE A 67 11.48 6.09 6.88
N GLY A 68 10.47 6.05 7.75
CA GLY A 68 9.06 6.01 7.35
C GLY A 68 8.63 7.20 6.51
N VAL A 69 9.08 8.43 6.85
CA VAL A 69 8.82 9.61 6.01
C VAL A 69 9.46 9.46 4.62
N VAL A 70 10.70 8.97 4.55
CA VAL A 70 11.40 8.74 3.27
C VAL A 70 10.67 7.67 2.44
N GLU A 71 10.28 6.55 3.05
CA GLU A 71 9.51 5.50 2.38
C GLU A 71 8.14 6.01 1.94
N GLY A 72 7.47 6.84 2.73
CA GLY A 72 6.21 7.48 2.35
C GLY A 72 6.35 8.36 1.10
N VAL A 73 7.42 9.15 0.98
CA VAL A 73 7.72 9.93 -0.22
C VAL A 73 8.02 9.03 -1.42
N ILE A 74 8.74 7.94 -1.22
CA ILE A 74 9.00 6.93 -2.26
C ILE A 74 7.68 6.31 -2.75
N TYR A 75 6.75 5.98 -1.84
CA TYR A 75 5.45 5.42 -2.21
C TYR A 75 4.61 6.43 -2.99
N LEU A 76 4.61 7.70 -2.59
CA LEU A 76 3.94 8.77 -3.34
C LEU A 76 4.55 9.01 -4.73
N SER A 77 5.85 8.73 -4.88
CA SER A 77 6.60 8.94 -6.13
C SER A 77 6.50 7.76 -7.11
N LYS A 78 5.99 6.60 -6.67
CA LYS A 78 5.75 5.43 -7.51
C LYS A 78 4.38 5.51 -8.18
N SER A 79 4.28 4.94 -9.39
CA SER A 79 2.98 4.66 -9.99
C SER A 79 2.27 3.52 -9.24
N ASP A 80 0.94 3.50 -9.31
CA ASP A 80 0.12 2.49 -8.62
C ASP A 80 0.46 1.07 -9.10
N GLU A 81 0.78 0.91 -10.38
CA GLU A 81 1.16 -0.37 -10.98
C GLU A 81 2.53 -0.85 -10.48
N GLU A 82 3.55 0.02 -10.43
CA GLU A 82 4.86 -0.31 -9.88
C GLU A 82 4.80 -0.63 -8.39
N PHE A 83 3.95 0.07 -7.65
CA PHE A 83 3.74 -0.19 -6.22
C PHE A 83 3.13 -1.58 -6.01
N ARG A 84 2.10 -1.93 -6.78
CA ARG A 84 1.43 -3.22 -6.66
C ARG A 84 2.36 -4.39 -7.02
N GLN A 85 3.09 -4.29 -8.13
CA GLN A 85 4.04 -5.33 -8.56
C GLN A 85 5.12 -5.58 -7.50
N GLN A 86 5.63 -4.52 -6.86
CA GLN A 86 6.74 -4.64 -5.93
C GLN A 86 6.33 -5.15 -4.54
N TYR A 87 5.09 -4.93 -4.10
CA TYR A 87 4.68 -5.19 -2.71
C TYR A 87 3.55 -6.21 -2.54
N PHE A 88 2.82 -6.57 -3.61
CA PHE A 88 1.65 -7.45 -3.54
C PHE A 88 1.68 -8.64 -4.52
N GLU A 89 2.74 -8.80 -5.30
CA GLU A 89 2.85 -9.85 -6.33
C GLU A 89 3.83 -10.98 -5.95
N ASP A 90 4.19 -11.07 -4.65
CA ASP A 90 5.04 -12.10 -4.01
C ASP A 90 4.25 -13.09 -3.13
#